data_AF-A0A2W2GHS2-F1
#
_entry.id   AF-A0A2W2GHS2-F1
#
_cell.length_a   1.000
_cell.length_b   1.000
_cell.length_c   1.000
_cell.angle_alpha   90.00
_cell.angle_beta   90.00
_cell.angle_gamma   90.00
#
_symmetry.space_group_name_H-M   'P 1'
#
loop_
_entity.id
_entity.type
_entity.pdbx_description
1 polymer ?
#
loop_
_entity_poly.entity_id
_entity_poly.type
_entity_poly.pdbx_seq_one_letter_code
_entity_poly.pdbx_strand_id
1 'polypeptide(L)'
;MDELAQFVAARLDEDAQAALTLLGADARIGFQRGVPAPRWEVQPGGAIRSADGTLRVRFTWSDEAMHIVRHDPATVLRDVEAKRRILDEHAIVHRDVVWLEKDGEEIEERSAELPVCGRCVSKNSAFHSRGDVPEGPCVTVRLLALPHDDHPDYQEEWRP
;
A
#
# COMPACT_ATOMS: atom_id res chain seq x y z
N MET A 1 5.03 -16.65 -4.19
CA MET A 1 3.90 -15.77 -4.58
C MET A 1 3.09 -15.57 -3.32
N ASP A 2 3.29 -14.52 -2.54
CA ASP A 2 3.34 -13.11 -2.89
C ASP A 2 3.98 -12.39 -1.69
N GLU A 3 5.25 -12.71 -1.41
CA GLU A 3 5.91 -12.33 -0.14
C GLU A 3 5.99 -10.81 0.02
N LEU A 4 6.24 -10.10 -1.07
CA LEU A 4 6.23 -8.65 -1.09
C LEU A 4 4.84 -8.08 -0.79
N ALA A 5 3.75 -8.56 -1.41
CA ALA A 5 2.44 -8.01 -1.06
C ALA A 5 2.02 -8.38 0.36
N GLN A 6 2.39 -9.56 0.85
CA GLN A 6 2.16 -9.94 2.26
C GLN A 6 2.92 -9.01 3.21
N PHE A 7 4.18 -8.71 2.90
CA PHE A 7 4.98 -7.75 3.64
C PHE A 7 4.32 -6.37 3.64
N VAL A 8 3.95 -5.85 2.47
CA VAL A 8 3.27 -4.54 2.35
C VAL A 8 1.95 -4.53 3.12
N ALA A 9 1.12 -5.56 2.97
CA ALA A 9 -0.15 -5.67 3.67
C ALA A 9 0.04 -5.67 5.20
N ALA A 10 1.04 -6.41 5.72
CA ALA A 10 1.35 -6.43 7.14
C ALA A 10 1.77 -5.07 7.68
N ARG A 11 2.62 -4.33 6.95
CA ARG A 11 3.02 -2.95 7.34
C ARG A 11 1.84 -1.98 7.33
N LEU A 12 0.97 -2.08 6.33
CA LEU A 12 -0.25 -1.29 6.27
C LEU A 12 -1.23 -1.60 7.42
N ASP A 13 -1.31 -2.87 7.83
CA ASP A 13 -2.09 -3.29 8.99
C ASP A 13 -1.54 -2.72 10.30
N GLU A 14 -0.21 -2.71 10.45
CA GLU A 14 0.47 -2.09 11.60
C GLU A 14 0.20 -0.59 11.68
N ASP A 15 0.33 0.14 10.57
CA ASP A 15 0.05 1.57 10.49
C ASP A 15 -1.42 1.88 10.82
N ALA A 16 -2.35 1.09 10.26
CA ALA A 16 -3.77 1.22 10.57
C ALA A 16 -4.06 0.95 12.05
N GLN A 17 -3.47 -0.12 12.61
CA GLN A 17 -3.66 -0.47 14.01
C GLN A 17 -3.11 0.62 14.94
N ALA A 18 -1.92 1.17 14.64
CA ALA A 18 -1.35 2.28 15.38
C ALA A 18 -2.30 3.50 15.37
N ALA A 19 -2.85 3.87 14.22
CA ALA A 19 -3.82 4.95 14.10
C ALA A 19 -5.13 4.67 14.87
N LEU A 20 -5.66 3.45 14.79
CA LEU A 20 -6.89 3.05 15.48
C LEU A 20 -6.75 3.06 17.01
N THR A 21 -5.56 2.76 17.54
CA THR A 21 -5.32 2.78 18.99
C THR A 21 -5.51 4.17 19.59
N LEU A 22 -5.24 5.22 18.80
CA LEU A 22 -5.41 6.61 19.20
C LEU A 22 -6.89 7.03 19.24
N LEU A 23 -7.80 6.34 18.54
CA LEU A 23 -9.22 6.68 18.57
C LEU A 23 -9.88 6.29 19.90
N GLY A 24 -10.84 7.09 20.37
CA GLY A 24 -11.73 6.70 21.47
C GLY A 24 -12.63 5.53 21.06
N ALA A 25 -13.23 4.84 22.03
CA ALA A 25 -14.05 3.65 21.77
C ALA A 25 -15.20 3.93 20.80
N ASP A 26 -15.95 5.01 21.02
CA ASP A 26 -17.07 5.40 20.16
C ASP A 26 -16.62 5.75 18.74
N ALA A 27 -15.51 6.49 18.61
CA ALA A 27 -14.93 6.82 17.31
C ALA A 27 -14.47 5.57 16.55
N ARG A 28 -13.90 4.57 17.25
CA ARG A 28 -13.48 3.31 16.65
C ARG A 28 -14.67 2.48 16.18
N ILE A 29 -15.75 2.39 16.98
CA ILE A 29 -17.00 1.72 16.59
C ILE A 29 -17.65 2.42 15.40
N GLY A 30 -17.68 3.76 15.40
CA GLY A 30 -18.15 4.56 14.28
C GLY A 30 -17.36 4.28 13.01
N PHE A 31 -16.03 4.24 13.10
CA PHE A 31 -15.14 3.95 11.97
C PHE A 31 -15.42 2.59 11.34
N GLN A 32 -15.62 1.54 12.15
CA GLN A 32 -16.00 0.21 11.66
C GLN A 32 -17.36 0.19 10.93
N ARG A 33 -18.21 1.21 11.16
CA ARG A 33 -19.50 1.40 10.49
C ARG A 33 -19.43 2.39 9.31
N GLY A 34 -18.24 2.79 8.90
CA GLY A 34 -18.01 3.72 7.78
C GLY A 34 -18.08 5.20 8.15
N VAL A 35 -18.15 5.55 9.44
CA VAL A 35 -18.04 6.96 9.87
C VAL A 35 -16.56 7.38 9.81
N PRO A 36 -16.21 8.50 9.16
CA PRO A 36 -14.82 8.96 9.14
C PRO A 36 -14.25 9.17 10.55
N ALA A 37 -12.97 8.80 10.74
CA ALA A 37 -12.27 9.08 11.99
C ALA A 37 -12.18 10.61 12.23
N PRO A 38 -12.27 11.06 13.49
CA PRO A 38 -12.24 12.49 13.81
C PRO A 38 -10.88 13.09 13.46
N ARG A 39 -10.92 14.29 12.86
CA ARG A 39 -9.72 15.07 12.55
C ARG A 39 -9.09 15.64 13.81
N TRP A 40 -7.78 15.81 13.80
CA TRP A 40 -7.08 16.56 14.83
C TRP A 40 -6.91 18.02 14.41
N GLU A 41 -6.99 18.93 15.38
CA GLU A 41 -6.98 20.37 15.16
C GLU A 41 -6.06 21.05 16.17
N VAL A 42 -5.18 21.92 15.65
CA VAL A 42 -4.34 22.78 16.48
C VAL A 42 -5.20 23.84 17.14
N GLN A 43 -5.02 24.01 18.44
CA GLN A 43 -5.72 24.99 19.26
C GLN A 43 -4.82 26.20 19.54
N PRO A 44 -5.41 27.37 19.87
CA PRO A 44 -4.65 28.49 20.41
C PRO A 44 -3.79 28.06 21.59
N GLY A 45 -2.51 28.44 21.58
CA GLY A 45 -1.55 28.03 22.61
C GLY A 45 -0.87 26.68 22.39
N GLY A 46 -1.00 26.06 21.20
CA GLY A 46 -0.18 24.91 20.79
C GLY A 46 -0.67 23.55 21.28
N ALA A 47 -1.88 23.48 21.85
CA ALA A 47 -2.51 22.18 22.14
C ALA A 47 -3.10 21.57 20.85
N ILE A 48 -3.25 20.24 20.81
CA ILE A 48 -3.96 19.54 19.73
C ILE A 48 -5.13 18.78 20.32
N ARG A 49 -6.32 18.97 19.74
CA ARG A 49 -7.53 18.26 20.10
C ARG A 49 -8.10 17.52 18.90
N SER A 50 -8.71 16.37 19.16
CA SER A 50 -9.58 15.70 18.20
C SER A 50 -10.89 16.47 18.07
N ALA A 51 -11.55 16.39 16.92
CA ALA A 51 -12.83 17.05 16.64
C ALA A 51 -13.96 16.62 17.59
N ASP A 52 -13.82 15.46 18.25
CA ASP A 52 -14.69 15.00 19.34
C ASP A 52 -14.40 15.68 20.71
N GLY A 53 -13.48 16.64 20.74
CA GLY A 53 -13.05 17.38 21.93
C GLY A 53 -11.92 16.73 22.72
N THR A 54 -11.51 15.50 22.39
CA THR A 54 -10.47 14.76 23.13
C THR A 54 -9.11 15.47 23.04
N LEU A 55 -8.46 15.72 24.18
CA LEU A 55 -7.09 16.26 24.22
C LEU A 55 -6.08 15.20 23.75
N ARG A 56 -5.26 15.52 22.75
CA ARG A 56 -4.24 14.63 22.18
C ARG A 56 -2.83 15.03 22.58
N VAL A 57 -2.54 16.32 22.42
CA VAL A 57 -1.27 16.91 22.81
C VAL A 57 -1.57 18.14 23.67
N ARG A 58 -0.97 18.19 24.85
CA ARG A 58 -1.18 19.30 25.80
C ARG A 58 -0.57 20.60 25.31
N PHE A 59 0.62 20.52 24.71
CA PHE A 59 1.39 21.64 24.16
C PHE A 59 2.46 21.10 23.20
N THR A 60 2.71 21.80 22.10
CA THR A 60 3.80 21.54 21.15
C THR A 60 4.09 22.82 20.36
N TRP A 61 5.25 22.89 19.73
CA TRP A 61 5.63 24.03 18.89
C TRP A 61 4.83 24.04 17.58
N SER A 62 4.68 25.22 16.96
CA SER A 62 3.80 25.38 15.79
C SER A 62 4.12 24.44 14.64
N ASP A 63 5.40 24.24 14.31
CA ASP A 63 5.82 23.40 13.19
C ASP A 63 5.58 21.91 13.48
N GLU A 64 5.85 21.48 14.71
CA GLU A 64 5.53 20.12 15.19
C GLU A 64 4.02 19.88 15.18
N ALA A 65 3.22 20.85 15.63
CA ALA A 65 1.77 20.76 15.66
C ALA A 65 1.20 20.56 14.25
N MET A 66 1.74 21.31 13.28
CA MET A 66 1.35 21.20 11.88
C MET A 66 1.70 19.83 11.30
N HIS A 67 2.88 19.31 11.61
CA HIS A 67 3.26 17.96 11.19
C HIS A 67 2.36 16.89 11.82
N ILE A 68 2.12 16.95 13.13
CA ILE A 68 1.25 16.00 13.84
C ILE A 68 -0.16 15.99 13.28
N VAL A 69 -0.77 17.16 13.05
CA VAL A 69 -2.13 17.25 12.49
C VAL A 69 -2.17 16.77 11.03
N ARG A 70 -1.12 17.03 10.24
CA ARG A 70 -1.02 16.51 8.86
C ARG A 70 -0.97 14.98 8.82
N HIS A 71 -0.42 14.36 9.85
CA HIS A 71 -0.30 12.90 9.99
C HIS A 71 -1.26 12.34 11.05
N ASP A 72 -2.42 12.99 11.27
CA ASP A 72 -3.42 12.52 12.22
C ASP A 72 -3.97 11.13 11.87
N PRO A 73 -4.57 10.39 12.84
CA PRO A 73 -5.11 9.06 12.59
C PRO A 73 -6.08 8.98 11.41
N ALA A 74 -6.90 10.03 11.20
CA ALA A 74 -7.83 10.10 10.09
C ALA A 74 -7.13 10.20 8.71
N THR A 75 -5.96 10.85 8.64
CA THR A 75 -5.13 10.87 7.43
C THR A 75 -4.48 9.52 7.20
N VAL A 76 -3.84 8.96 8.23
CA VAL A 76 -3.16 7.65 8.14
C VAL A 76 -4.13 6.55 7.69
N LEU A 77 -5.33 6.48 8.29
CA LEU A 77 -6.34 5.49 7.91
C LEU A 77 -6.79 5.61 6.45
N ARG A 78 -6.89 6.83 5.91
CA ARG A 78 -7.26 7.04 4.50
C ARG A 78 -6.11 6.72 3.55
N ASP A 79 -4.87 7.01 3.95
CA ASP A 79 -3.68 6.65 3.19
C ASP A 79 -3.49 5.13 3.12
N VAL A 80 -3.64 4.44 4.26
CA VAL A 80 -3.63 2.97 4.31
C VAL A 80 -4.72 2.38 3.41
N GLU A 81 -5.95 2.88 3.49
CA GLU A 81 -7.04 2.41 2.63
C GLU A 81 -6.73 2.62 1.14
N ALA A 82 -6.16 3.76 0.77
CA ALA A 82 -5.76 4.01 -0.61
C ALA A 82 -4.66 3.02 -1.07
N LYS A 83 -3.65 2.76 -0.24
CA LYS A 83 -2.57 1.82 -0.53
C LYS A 83 -3.06 0.37 -0.60
N ARG A 84 -4.00 -0.04 0.24
CA ARG A 84 -4.66 -1.36 0.15
C ARG A 84 -5.37 -1.53 -1.18
N ARG A 85 -6.11 -0.52 -1.66
CA ARG A 85 -6.74 -0.56 -3.00
C ARG A 85 -5.73 -0.65 -4.12
N ILE A 86 -4.59 0.03 -4.01
CA ILE A 86 -3.50 -0.11 -4.99
C ILE A 86 -2.98 -1.55 -4.99
N LEU A 87 -2.78 -2.14 -3.81
CA LEU A 87 -2.34 -3.53 -3.67
C LEU A 87 -3.34 -4.51 -4.31
N ASP A 88 -4.64 -4.34 -4.03
CA ASP A 88 -5.72 -5.17 -4.58
C ASP A 88 -5.80 -5.07 -6.12
N GLU A 89 -5.73 -3.84 -6.66
CA GLU A 89 -5.72 -3.62 -8.12
C GLU A 89 -4.49 -4.27 -8.76
N HIS A 90 -3.34 -4.22 -8.11
CA HIS A 90 -2.08 -4.77 -8.61
C HIS A 90 -1.78 -6.20 -8.15
N ALA A 91 -2.80 -6.93 -7.68
CA ALA A 91 -2.65 -8.30 -7.21
C ALA A 91 -2.02 -9.22 -8.28
N ILE A 92 -1.17 -10.13 -7.80
CA ILE A 92 -0.62 -11.19 -8.62
C ILE A 92 -1.74 -12.18 -8.97
N VAL A 93 -1.89 -12.46 -10.25
CA VAL A 93 -2.81 -13.45 -10.78
C VAL A 93 -2.05 -14.38 -11.72
N HIS A 94 -2.52 -15.61 -11.82
CA HIS A 94 -2.02 -16.55 -12.82
C HIS A 94 -2.75 -16.33 -14.13
N ARG A 95 -2.00 -16.15 -15.22
CA ARG A 95 -2.56 -16.04 -16.57
C ARG A 95 -1.74 -16.89 -17.52
N ASP A 96 -2.42 -17.51 -18.46
CA ASP A 96 -1.79 -18.04 -19.65
C ASP A 96 -1.27 -16.84 -20.46
N VAL A 97 0.06 -16.71 -20.50
CA VAL A 97 0.77 -15.64 -21.17
C VAL A 97 1.47 -16.23 -22.37
N VAL A 98 1.34 -15.55 -23.51
CA VAL A 98 1.93 -15.96 -24.78
C VAL A 98 3.18 -15.13 -25.06
N TRP A 99 4.23 -15.75 -25.58
CA TRP A 99 5.40 -15.04 -26.10
C TRP A 99 5.99 -15.74 -27.32
N LEU A 100 6.78 -14.99 -28.10
CA LEU A 100 7.53 -15.54 -29.22
C LEU A 100 8.88 -16.07 -28.74
N GLU A 101 9.26 -17.25 -29.21
CA GLU A 101 10.57 -17.86 -28.99
C GLU A 101 11.22 -18.13 -30.35
N LYS A 102 12.52 -17.84 -30.47
CA LYS A 102 13.28 -18.04 -31.70
C LYS A 102 14.13 -19.30 -31.56
N ASP A 103 13.91 -20.27 -32.45
CA ASP A 103 14.76 -21.46 -32.59
C ASP A 103 15.40 -21.46 -33.99
N GLY A 104 16.68 -21.11 -34.07
CA GLY A 104 17.36 -20.91 -35.36
C GLY A 104 16.76 -19.76 -36.18
N GLU A 105 16.20 -20.06 -37.35
CA GLU A 105 15.49 -19.11 -38.21
C GLU A 105 13.97 -19.10 -37.99
N GLU A 106 13.44 -20.06 -37.22
CA GLU A 106 12.02 -20.21 -36.95
C GLU A 106 11.58 -19.38 -35.74
N ILE A 107 10.35 -18.86 -35.78
CA ILE A 107 9.71 -18.17 -34.66
C ILE A 107 8.50 -19.01 -34.27
N GLU A 108 8.52 -19.53 -33.04
CA GLU A 108 7.44 -20.30 -32.45
C GLU A 108 6.70 -19.50 -31.40
N GLU A 109 5.40 -19.70 -31.31
CA GLU A 109 4.59 -19.20 -30.21
C GLU A 109 4.69 -20.19 -29.04
N ARG A 110 5.01 -19.65 -27.86
CA ARG A 110 5.02 -20.38 -26.59
C ARG A 110 4.02 -19.75 -25.65
N SER A 111 3.48 -20.55 -24.74
CA SER A 111 2.70 -20.02 -23.63
C SER A 111 2.97 -20.78 -22.34
N ALA A 112 2.75 -20.11 -21.22
CA ALA A 112 2.66 -20.75 -19.91
C ALA A 112 1.78 -19.94 -18.97
N GLU A 113 1.25 -20.63 -17.96
CA GLU A 113 0.60 -19.99 -16.83
C GLU A 113 1.66 -19.34 -15.93
N LEU A 114 1.71 -18.00 -15.93
CA LEU A 114 2.71 -17.22 -15.20
C LEU A 114 2.06 -16.27 -14.18
N PRO A 115 2.75 -15.99 -13.06
CA PRO A 115 2.29 -15.03 -12.08
C PRO A 115 2.61 -13.61 -12.53
N VAL A 116 1.56 -12.88 -12.89
CA VAL A 116 1.67 -11.52 -13.42
C VAL A 116 0.77 -10.57 -12.64
N CYS A 117 1.07 -9.27 -12.68
CA CYS A 117 0.17 -8.27 -12.14
C CYS A 117 -1.11 -8.19 -13.00
N GLY A 118 -2.27 -8.46 -12.40
CA GLY A 118 -3.55 -8.54 -13.11
C GLY A 118 -3.99 -7.24 -13.79
N ARG A 119 -3.52 -6.10 -13.27
CA ARG A 119 -3.71 -4.77 -13.86
C ARG A 119 -2.75 -4.44 -15.00
N CYS A 120 -1.49 -4.89 -14.92
CA CYS A 120 -0.46 -4.56 -15.90
C CYS A 120 -0.50 -5.49 -17.12
N VAL A 121 -0.84 -6.76 -16.91
CA VAL A 121 -0.96 -7.75 -17.97
C VAL A 121 -2.44 -8.04 -18.19
N SER A 122 -2.98 -7.66 -19.35
CA SER A 122 -4.37 -7.92 -19.71
C SER A 122 -4.56 -9.38 -20.17
N LYS A 123 -5.81 -9.86 -20.23
CA LYS A 123 -6.07 -11.19 -20.78
C LYS A 123 -5.67 -11.19 -22.25
N ASN A 124 -5.06 -12.28 -22.72
CA ASN A 124 -4.59 -12.42 -24.11
C ASN A 124 -3.46 -11.45 -24.48
N SER A 125 -2.64 -11.02 -23.51
CA SER A 125 -1.39 -10.32 -23.81
C SER A 125 -0.40 -11.28 -24.47
N ALA A 126 0.26 -10.82 -25.53
CA ALA A 126 1.35 -11.53 -26.19
C ALA A 126 2.63 -10.69 -26.16
N PHE A 127 3.77 -11.33 -25.93
CA PHE A 127 5.07 -10.68 -25.75
C PHE A 127 6.07 -11.10 -26.83
N HIS A 128 7.05 -10.24 -27.15
CA HIS A 128 8.03 -10.51 -28.20
C HIS A 128 9.09 -11.53 -27.81
N SER A 129 9.33 -11.70 -26.51
CA SER A 129 10.22 -12.71 -25.96
C SER A 129 9.81 -13.08 -24.54
N ARG A 130 10.33 -14.21 -24.04
CA ARG A 130 10.11 -14.61 -22.64
C ARG A 130 10.60 -13.57 -21.63
N GLY A 131 11.65 -12.83 -21.95
CA GLY A 131 12.22 -11.79 -21.10
C GLY A 131 11.38 -10.52 -21.01
N ASP A 132 10.45 -10.32 -21.96
CA ASP A 132 9.54 -9.16 -21.94
C ASP A 132 8.32 -9.38 -21.06
N VAL A 133 8.08 -10.61 -20.58
CA VAL A 133 6.94 -10.93 -19.72
C VAL A 133 7.15 -10.31 -18.34
N PRO A 134 6.30 -9.36 -17.90
CA PRO A 134 6.47 -8.68 -16.63
C PRO A 134 5.86 -9.53 -15.50
N GLU A 135 6.62 -10.53 -15.04
CA GLU A 135 6.27 -11.33 -13.87
C GLU A 135 6.10 -10.43 -12.64
N GLY A 136 5.05 -10.71 -11.86
CA GLY A 136 4.77 -9.98 -10.65
C GLY A 136 5.76 -10.34 -9.53
N PRO A 137 5.88 -9.50 -8.49
CA PRO A 137 5.15 -8.24 -8.26
C PRO A 137 5.70 -7.07 -9.10
N CYS A 138 4.79 -6.25 -9.64
CA CYS A 138 5.15 -5.11 -10.48
C CYS A 138 5.80 -3.97 -9.69
N VAL A 139 6.43 -3.03 -10.42
CA VAL A 139 7.10 -1.85 -9.84
C VAL A 139 6.20 -1.04 -8.91
N THR A 140 4.89 -0.93 -9.21
CA THR A 140 3.94 -0.22 -8.33
C THR A 140 3.90 -0.82 -6.93
N VAL A 141 3.87 -2.15 -6.82
CA VAL A 141 3.86 -2.84 -5.51
C VAL A 141 5.21 -2.71 -4.81
N ARG A 142 6.33 -2.78 -5.55
CA ARG A 142 7.68 -2.52 -5.03
C ARG A 142 7.83 -1.12 -4.43
N LEU A 143 7.26 -0.11 -5.08
CA LEU A 143 7.25 1.27 -4.59
C LEU A 143 6.47 1.42 -3.27
N LEU A 144 5.42 0.60 -3.05
CA LEU A 144 4.68 0.63 -1.78
C LEU A 144 5.51 0.12 -0.59
N ALA A 145 6.56 -0.67 -0.83
CA ALA A 145 7.40 -1.21 0.23
C ALA A 145 8.54 -0.25 0.64
N LEU A 146 8.86 0.76 -0.17
CA LEU A 146 9.97 1.69 0.10
C LEU A 146 9.90 2.43 1.45
N PRO A 147 8.73 2.82 1.99
CA PRO A 147 8.66 3.42 3.32
C PRO A 147 9.11 2.51 4.46
N HIS A 148 9.34 1.23 4.18
CA HIS A 148 9.70 0.19 5.16
C HIS A 148 11.02 -0.50 4.78
N ASP A 149 11.90 0.18 4.03
CA ASP A 149 13.19 -0.38 3.59
C ASP A 149 14.24 -0.51 4.72
N ASP A 150 13.95 0.06 5.88
CA ASP A 150 14.67 -0.11 7.14
C ASP A 150 14.13 -1.27 8.00
N HIS A 151 13.05 -1.93 7.59
CA HIS A 151 12.45 -3.03 8.32
C HIS A 151 13.31 -4.31 8.19
N PRO A 152 13.55 -5.08 9.28
CA PRO A 152 14.43 -6.25 9.26
C PRO A 152 13.98 -7.36 8.28
N ASP A 153 12.68 -7.49 8.05
CA ASP A 153 12.11 -8.44 7.08
C ASP A 153 12.09 -7.91 5.63
N TYR A 154 12.54 -6.68 5.38
CA TYR A 154 12.64 -6.14 4.01
C TYR A 154 13.75 -6.86 3.23
N GLN A 155 13.43 -7.36 2.04
CA GLN A 155 14.41 -7.99 1.17
C GLN A 155 14.89 -7.01 0.09
N GLU A 156 16.21 -6.90 -0.11
CA GLU A 156 16.80 -5.95 -1.07
C GLU A 156 16.34 -6.20 -2.51
N GLU A 157 15.98 -7.44 -2.85
CA GLU A 157 15.39 -7.79 -4.16
C GLU A 157 14.02 -7.15 -4.42
N TRP A 158 13.35 -6.62 -3.40
CA TRP A 158 12.09 -5.88 -3.52
C TRP A 158 12.31 -4.42 -3.90
N ARG A 159 13.53 -3.90 -3.78
CA ARG A 159 13.86 -2.54 -4.22
C ARG A 159 13.64 -2.43 -5.75
N PRO A 160 12.95 -1.39 -6.25
CA PRO A 160 12.73 -1.18 -7.68
C PRO A 160 14.02 -0.97 -8.49
#